data_AF-A0A705VVN1-F1
#
_entry.id   AF-A0A705VVN1-F1
#
_cell.length_a   1.000
_cell.length_b   1.000
_cell.length_c   1.000
_cell.angle_alpha   90.00
_cell.angle_beta   90.00
_cell.angle_gamma   90.00
#
_symmetry.space_group_name_H-M   'P 1'
#
loop_
_entity.id
_entity.type
_entity.pdbx_description
1 polymer ?
#
loop_
_entity_poly.entity_id
_entity_poly.type
_entity_poly.pdbx_seq_one_letter_code
_entity_poly.pdbx_strand_id
1 'polypeptide(L)' 'MDFHIRVTPDTPEIRAVITAELRSFLLRDGYPQGELKVSRISEAISGANGEYSHQLLAPADNISIAKNELAVLGTISWT' A
#
# COMPACT_ATOMS: atom_id res chain seq x y z
N MET A 1 -3.54 -8.50 2.20
CA MET A 1 -3.94 -7.61 1.09
C MET A 1 -2.75 -7.48 0.16
N ASP A 2 -2.93 -7.94 -1.07
CA ASP A 2 -1.87 -7.93 -2.07
C ASP A 2 -1.87 -6.62 -2.85
N PHE A 3 -0.68 -6.21 -3.30
CA PHE A 3 -0.47 -4.98 -4.04
C PHE A 3 0.27 -5.25 -5.34
N HIS A 4 -0.03 -4.44 -6.36
CA HIS A 4 0.77 -4.37 -7.58
C HIS A 4 1.15 -2.93 -7.83
N ILE A 5 2.45 -2.66 -7.79
CA ILE A 5 2.99 -1.29 -7.84
C ILE A 5 4.07 -1.22 -8.91
N ARG A 6 4.00 -0.20 -9.76
CA ARG A 6 5.14 0.29 -10.52
C ARG A 6 5.73 1.48 -9.77
N VAL A 7 7.05 1.51 -9.59
CA VAL A 7 7.74 2.62 -8.89
C VAL A 7 8.92 3.11 -9.72
N THR A 8 9.20 4.42 -9.64
CA THR A 8 10.36 5.05 -10.28
C THR A 8 11.11 5.91 -9.25
N PRO A 9 12.43 5.73 -9.10
CA PRO A 9 13.24 4.64 -9.65
C PRO A 9 12.92 3.30 -8.96
N ASP A 10 13.07 2.20 -9.70
CA ASP A 10 12.77 0.87 -9.19
C ASP A 10 14.01 0.21 -8.59
N THR A 11 14.27 0.50 -7.31
CA THR A 11 15.40 -0.09 -6.56
C THR A 11 14.93 -0.91 -5.35
N PRO A 12 15.72 -1.92 -4.92
CA PRO A 12 15.38 -2.71 -3.73
C PRO A 12 15.18 -1.86 -2.46
N GLU A 13 15.95 -0.77 -2.32
CA GLU A 13 15.86 0.15 -1.17
C GLU A 13 14.51 0.86 -1.16
N ILE A 14 14.08 1.42 -2.30
CA ILE A 14 12.78 2.11 -2.41
C ILE A 14 11.63 1.12 -2.19
N ARG A 15 11.72 -0.08 -2.78
CA ARG A 15 10.73 -1.15 -2.54
C ARG A 15 10.62 -1.50 -1.06
N ALA A 16 11.74 -1.55 -0.34
CA ALA A 16 11.75 -1.83 1.10
C ALA A 16 11.11 -0.70 1.92
N VAL A 17 11.36 0.56 1.57
CA VAL A 17 10.72 1.72 2.23
C VAL A 17 9.21 1.74 1.96
N ILE A 18 8.77 1.54 0.71
CA ILE A 18 7.33 1.43 0.38
C ILE A 18 6.67 0.30 1.15
N THR A 19 7.35 -0.85 1.26
CA THR A 19 6.86 -1.99 2.04
C THR A 19 6.65 -1.62 3.51
N ALA A 20 7.58 -0.85 4.11
CA ALA A 20 7.47 -0.38 5.48
C ALA A 20 6.31 0.62 5.66
N GLU A 21 6.17 1.58 4.73
CA GLU A 21 5.08 2.56 4.75
C GLU A 21 3.71 1.90 4.61
N LEU A 22 3.56 0.93 3.71
CA LEU A 22 2.32 0.16 3.57
C LEU A 22 1.99 -0.67 4.82
N ARG A 23 3.00 -1.25 5.49
CA ARG A 23 2.77 -1.91 6.80
C ARG A 23 2.29 -0.92 7.84
N SER A 24 2.93 0.24 7.94
CA SER A 24 2.55 1.31 8.88
C SER A 24 1.13 1.81 8.62
N PHE A 25 0.78 2.04 7.35
CA PHE A 25 -0.56 2.41 6.91
C PHE A 25 -1.60 1.38 7.35
N LEU A 26 -1.36 0.08 7.07
CA LEU A 26 -2.32 -0.98 7.42
C LEU A 26 -2.44 -1.20 8.93
N LEU A 27 -1.38 -0.99 9.71
CA LEU A 27 -1.47 -1.03 11.17
C LEU A 27 -2.37 0.08 11.73
N ARG A 28 -2.42 1.25 11.09
CA ARG A 28 -3.22 2.39 11.53
C ARG A 28 -4.65 2.37 10.99
N ASP A 29 -4.80 2.09 9.70
CA ASP A 29 -6.06 2.27 8.96
C ASP A 29 -6.73 0.92 8.61
N GLY A 30 -6.05 -0.21 8.81
CA GLY A 30 -6.52 -1.58 8.52
C GLY A 30 -7.45 -2.20 9.56
N TYR A 31 -8.25 -1.37 10.26
CA TYR A 31 -9.14 -1.80 11.34
C TYR A 31 -10.49 -2.36 10.82
N PRO A 32 -11.21 -3.19 11.62
CA PRO A 32 -12.44 -3.82 11.17
C PRO A 32 -13.55 -2.82 10.91
N GLN A 33 -14.41 -3.10 9.92
CA GLN A 33 -15.47 -2.18 9.45
C GLN A 33 -14.94 -0.83 8.91
N GLY A 34 -13.64 -0.72 8.65
CA GLY A 34 -13.02 0.40 7.96
C GLY A 34 -13.10 0.28 6.44
N GLU A 35 -12.68 1.35 5.77
CA GLU A 35 -12.51 1.39 4.32
C GLU A 35 -11.11 1.92 3.98
N LEU A 36 -10.34 1.11 3.26
CA LEU A 36 -9.04 1.49 2.72
C LEU A 36 -9.24 2.18 1.38
N LYS A 37 -9.11 3.51 1.38
CA LYS A 37 -9.25 4.31 0.17
C LYS A 37 -8.00 4.23 -0.71
N VAL A 38 -8.18 4.07 -2.02
CA VAL A 38 -7.06 4.01 -2.99
C VAL A 38 -6.16 5.24 -2.88
N SER A 39 -6.74 6.43 -2.71
CA SER A 39 -5.98 7.67 -2.54
C SER A 39 -5.08 7.67 -1.30
N ARG A 40 -5.54 7.04 -0.20
CA ARG A 40 -4.78 6.93 1.05
C ARG A 40 -3.65 5.92 0.95
N ILE A 41 -3.88 4.83 0.21
CA ILE A 41 -2.83 3.86 -0.13
C ILE A 41 -1.77 4.55 -0.99
N SER A 42 -2.18 5.26 -2.04
CA SER A 42 -1.27 5.99 -2.92
C SER A 42 -0.46 7.05 -2.16
N GLU A 43 -1.08 7.77 -1.21
CA GLU A 43 -0.37 8.71 -0.35
C GLU A 43 0.71 8.02 0.49
N ALA A 44 0.42 6.85 1.07
CA ALA A 44 1.41 6.08 1.83
C ALA A 44 2.61 5.67 0.95
N ILE A 45 2.38 5.32 -0.32
CA ILE A 45 3.45 5.00 -1.28
C ILE A 45 4.27 6.25 -1.61
N SER A 46 3.63 7.38 -1.89
CA SER A 46 4.32 8.66 -2.15
C SER A 46 5.03 9.25 -0.94
N GLY A 47 4.71 8.80 0.26
CA GLY A 47 5.46 9.15 1.47
C GLY A 47 6.81 8.43 1.58
N ALA A 48 7.06 7.39 0.78
CA ALA A 48 8.29 6.61 0.84
C ALA A 48 9.50 7.43 0.40
N ASN A 49 10.52 7.52 1.26
CA ASN A 49 11.75 8.23 0.95
C ASN A 49 12.44 7.64 -0.30
N GLY A 50 12.79 8.51 -1.25
CA GLY A 50 13.42 8.15 -2.50
C GLY A 50 12.44 7.77 -3.61
N GLU A 51 11.16 7.60 -3.32
CA GLU A 51 10.12 7.51 -4.35
C GLU A 51 10.01 8.86 -5.09
N TYR A 52 9.93 8.80 -6.42
CA TYR A 52 9.70 9.98 -7.25
C TYR A 52 8.31 9.93 -7.90
N SER A 53 7.93 8.75 -8.41
CA SER A 53 6.58 8.50 -8.89
C SER A 53 6.23 7.02 -8.85
N HIS A 54 4.93 6.72 -8.76
CA HIS A 54 4.42 5.36 -8.77
C HIS A 54 3.10 5.26 -9.56
N GLN A 55 2.76 4.02 -9.91
CA GLN A 55 1.41 3.64 -10.32
C GLN A 55 0.95 2.50 -9.42
N LEU A 56 -0.17 2.71 -8.73
CA LEU A 56 -0.86 1.66 -7.98
C LEU A 56 -1.80 0.92 -8.94
N LEU A 57 -1.39 -0.26 -9.37
CA LEU A 57 -2.15 -1.10 -10.32
C LEU A 57 -3.17 -1.98 -9.58
N ALA A 58 -2.86 -2.39 -8.35
CA ALA A 58 -3.80 -3.07 -7.47
C ALA A 58 -3.54 -2.70 -6.00
N PRO A 59 -4.60 -2.43 -5.22
CA PRO A 59 -6.01 -2.44 -5.61
C PRO A 59 -6.44 -1.20 -6.43
N ALA A 60 -7.35 -1.40 -7.39
CA ALA A 60 -7.87 -0.34 -8.25
C ALA A 60 -9.07 0.41 -7.62
N ASP A 61 -9.77 -0.24 -6.70
CA ASP A 61 -10.93 0.29 -5.99
C ASP A 61 -10.69 0.30 -4.48
N ASN A 62 -11.49 1.08 -3.75
CA ASN A 62 -11.45 1.07 -2.29
C ASN A 62 -11.81 -0.32 -1.76
N ILE A 63 -11.21 -0.70 -0.63
CA ILE A 63 -11.43 -2.00 -0.01
C ILE A 63 -12.14 -1.80 1.33
N SER A 64 -13.32 -2.39 1.47
CA SER A 64 -14.01 -2.48 2.76
C SER A 64 -13.45 -3.65 3.58
N ILE A 65 -13.23 -3.43 4.87
CA ILE A 65 -12.77 -4.45 5.81
C ILE A 65 -13.99 -4.97 6.59
N ALA A 66 -14.20 -6.28 6.63
CA ALA A 66 -15.35 -6.84 7.35
C ALA A 66 -15.21 -6.70 8.87
N LYS A 67 -16.31 -6.94 9.60
CA LYS A 67 -16.38 -6.78 11.07
C LYS A 67 -15.36 -7.61 11.86
N ASN A 68 -15.00 -8.78 11.37
CA ASN A 68 -14.08 -9.70 12.05
C ASN A 68 -12.76 -9.87 11.29
N GLU A 69 -12.39 -8.88 10.47
CA GLU A 69 -11.19 -8.90 9.65
C GLU A 69 -10.27 -7.73 9.99
N LEU A 70 -8.97 -7.97 9.84
CA LEU A 70 -7.93 -6.95 9.90
C LEU A 70 -7.15 -7.00 8.58
N ALA A 71 -6.97 -5.84 7.95
CA ALA A 71 -6.19 -5.77 6.74
C ALA A 71 -4.70 -5.82 7.10
N VAL A 72 -4.02 -6.87 6.67
CA VAL A 72 -2.57 -7.03 6.83
C VAL A 72 -1.87 -7.04 5.48
N LEU A 73 -0.60 -6.64 5.46
CA LEU A 73 0.19 -6.62 4.23
C LEU A 73 0.35 -8.06 3.70
N GLY A 74 -0.04 -8.27 2.45
CA GLY A 74 0.21 -9.49 1.70
C GLY A 74 1.46 -9.36 0.83
N THR A 75 1.39 -9.93 -0.37
CA THR A 75 2.47 -9.87 -1.36
C THR A 75 2.44 -8.54 -2.11
N ILE A 76 3.63 -8.01 -2.43
CA ILE A 76 3.76 -6.86 -3.32
C ILE A 76 4.46 -7.32 -4.60
N SER A 77 3.77 -7.19 -5.73
CA SER A 77 4.30 -7.41 -7.07
C SER A 77 4.78 -6.09 -7.67
N TRP A 78 5.93 -6.12 -8.35
CA TRP A 78 6.59 -4.94 -8.91
C TRP A 78 6.74 -5.06 -10.43
N THR A 79 6.58 -3.98 -11.19
CA THR A 79 6.67 -3.97 -12.67
C THR A 79 7.09 -2.63 -13.24
#